data_AF-A0A9X1SZ61-F1
#
_entry.id   AF-A0A9X1SZ61-F1
#
_cell.length_a   1.000
_cell.length_b   1.000
_cell.length_c   1.000
_cell.angle_alpha   90.00
_cell.angle_beta   90.00
_cell.angle_gamma   90.00
#
_symmetry.space_group_name_H-M   'P 1'
#
loop_
_entity.id
_entity.type
_entity.pdbx_description
1 polymer ?
#
loop_
_entity_poly.entity_id
_entity_poly.type
_entity_poly.pdbx_seq_one_letter_code
_entity_poly.pdbx_strand_id
1 'polypeptide(L)'
;MPSVPRIRRAAPHGAVYRRELGEGLPVVALIRWHHGINRTVPATATAWTKDAVEISWEPEIGAGLRTDWIAATDVTREIDLPTLADDVVLPPHTVSGQKGRW
;
A
#
# COMPACT_ATOMS: atom_id res chain seq x y z
N MET A 1 -2.05 24.09 -6.02
CA MET A 1 -2.44 23.20 -7.15
C MET A 1 -2.69 21.82 -6.57
N PRO A 2 -3.85 21.18 -6.79
CA PRO A 2 -4.06 19.82 -6.29
C PRO A 2 -3.07 18.89 -6.98
N SER A 3 -2.27 18.19 -6.19
CA SER A 3 -1.26 17.23 -6.66
C SER A 3 -1.97 16.04 -7.28
N VAL A 4 -2.12 16.03 -8.60
CA VAL A 4 -2.72 14.90 -9.33
C VAL A 4 -1.80 13.67 -9.18
N PRO A 5 -2.26 12.56 -8.58
CA PRO A 5 -1.46 11.35 -8.50
C PRO A 5 -1.21 10.81 -9.92
N ARG A 6 0.04 10.83 -10.36
CA ARG A 6 0.50 10.15 -11.57
C ARG A 6 1.08 8.80 -11.16
N ILE A 7 0.18 7.86 -10.92
CA ILE A 7 0.54 6.49 -10.53
C ILE A 7 1.42 5.89 -11.61
N ARG A 8 2.48 5.20 -11.21
CA ARG A 8 3.24 4.33 -12.10
C ARG A 8 2.37 3.12 -12.42
N ARG A 9 1.49 3.27 -13.39
CA ARG A 9 0.57 2.22 -13.82
C ARG A 9 1.37 1.04 -14.34
N ALA A 10 1.02 -0.16 -13.86
CA ALA A 10 1.51 -1.41 -14.43
C ALA A 10 0.58 -1.84 -15.56
N ALA A 11 1.15 -2.34 -16.66
CA ALA A 11 0.36 -3.03 -17.68
C ALA A 11 0.15 -4.47 -17.21
N PRO A 12 -1.11 -4.94 -17.06
CA PRO A 12 -1.36 -6.33 -16.70
C PRO A 12 -0.94 -7.25 -17.84
N HIS A 13 -0.20 -8.33 -17.53
CA HIS A 13 0.17 -9.33 -18.52
C HIS A 13 -0.41 -10.70 -18.19
N GLY A 14 -0.88 -11.39 -19.25
CA GLY A 14 -1.42 -12.73 -19.15
C GLY A 14 -2.89 -12.78 -18.71
N ALA A 15 -3.29 -13.90 -18.10
CA ALA A 15 -4.66 -14.12 -17.67
C ALA A 15 -5.03 -13.17 -16.51
N VAL A 16 -6.12 -12.43 -16.70
CA VAL A 16 -6.69 -11.56 -15.67
C VAL A 16 -7.69 -12.36 -14.85
N TYR A 17 -7.40 -12.54 -13.57
CA TYR A 17 -8.31 -13.12 -12.60
C TYR A 17 -9.16 -12.01 -11.99
N ARG A 18 -10.48 -12.17 -12.04
CA ARG A 18 -11.43 -11.29 -11.35
C ARG A 18 -12.15 -12.09 -10.30
N ARG A 19 -12.43 -11.45 -9.17
CA ARG A 19 -13.29 -12.06 -8.16
C ARG A 19 -14.74 -11.88 -8.60
N GLU A 20 -15.45 -12.99 -8.79
CA GLU A 20 -16.83 -12.97 -9.28
C GLU A 20 -17.84 -12.45 -8.23
N LEU A 21 -17.44 -12.42 -6.95
CA LEU A 21 -18.35 -12.19 -5.83
C LEU A 21 -18.66 -10.72 -5.51
N GLY A 22 -18.28 -9.76 -6.36
CA GLY A 22 -18.59 -8.33 -6.21
C GLY A 22 -17.86 -7.60 -5.06
N GLU A 23 -17.46 -8.32 -4.01
CA GLU A 23 -16.66 -7.82 -2.90
C GLU A 23 -15.18 -7.99 -3.22
N GLY A 24 -14.50 -6.91 -3.64
CA GLY A 24 -13.06 -6.94 -3.85
C GLY A 24 -12.28 -7.29 -2.57
N LEU A 25 -10.99 -7.60 -2.70
CA LEU A 25 -10.14 -7.90 -1.55
C LEU A 25 -9.62 -6.61 -0.92
N PRO A 26 -9.77 -6.38 0.39
CA PRO A 26 -9.10 -5.26 1.04
C PRO A 26 -7.59 -5.49 1.03
N VAL A 27 -6.87 -4.48 0.55
CA VAL A 27 -5.41 -4.47 0.39
C VAL A 27 -4.85 -3.10 0.75
N VAL A 28 -3.54 -3.03 0.95
CA VAL A 28 -2.83 -1.77 1.04
C VAL A 28 -1.92 -1.63 -0.16
N ALA A 29 -2.06 -0.49 -0.85
CA ALA A 29 -1.36 -0.18 -2.07
C ALA A 29 -0.31 0.90 -1.82
N LEU A 30 0.91 0.69 -2.33
CA LEU A 30 1.97 1.67 -2.33
C LEU A 30 1.87 2.55 -3.59
N ILE A 31 1.34 3.76 -3.43
CA ILE A 31 1.17 4.71 -4.52
C ILE A 31 2.35 5.68 -4.57
N ARG A 32 2.97 5.80 -5.74
CA ARG A 32 4.06 6.77 -5.99
C ARG A 32 3.48 8.06 -6.57
N TRP A 33 3.69 9.17 -5.88
CA TRP A 33 3.21 10.49 -6.24
C TRP A 33 4.25 11.26 -7.06
N HIS A 34 3.84 12.30 -7.80
CA HIS A 34 4.69 13.08 -8.73
C HIS A 34 5.98 13.66 -8.08
N HIS A 35 6.00 13.81 -6.75
CA HIS A 35 7.17 14.29 -6.00
C HIS A 35 8.12 13.17 -5.53
N GLY A 36 7.98 11.95 -6.05
CA GLY A 36 8.76 10.79 -5.61
C GLY A 36 8.36 10.26 -4.24
N ILE A 37 7.28 10.79 -3.66
CA ILE A 37 6.76 10.36 -2.37
C ILE A 37 5.96 9.08 -2.58
N ASN A 38 6.32 8.02 -1.86
CA ASN A 38 5.52 6.82 -1.78
C ASN A 38 4.57 6.93 -0.58
N ARG A 39 3.29 6.65 -0.79
CA ARG A 39 2.28 6.58 0.28
C ARG A 39 1.53 5.27 0.20
N THR A 40 1.37 4.62 1.35
CA THR A 40 0.48 3.49 1.51
C THR A 40 -0.95 4.00 1.65
N VAL A 41 -1.87 3.45 0.87
CA VAL A 41 -3.30 3.81 0.92
C VAL A 41 -4.14 2.53 1.06
N PRO A 42 -5.22 2.56 1.84
CA PRO A 42 -6.20 1.49 1.82
C PRO A 42 -6.85 1.44 0.44
N ALA A 43 -7.01 0.23 -0.09
CA ALA A 43 -7.57 -0.01 -1.40
C ALA A 43 -8.31 -1.35 -1.45
N THR A 44 -9.10 -1.52 -2.50
CA THR A 44 -9.84 -2.75 -2.77
C THR A 44 -9.34 -3.35 -4.07
N ALA A 45 -8.69 -4.51 -4.02
CA ALA A 45 -8.27 -5.25 -5.20
C ALA A 45 -9.47 -5.89 -5.91
N THR A 46 -9.71 -5.53 -7.16
CA THR A 46 -10.85 -5.99 -7.97
C THR A 46 -10.47 -7.05 -9.00
N ALA A 47 -9.24 -6.99 -9.50
CA ALA A 47 -8.68 -7.92 -10.46
C ALA A 47 -7.17 -8.06 -10.25
N TRP A 48 -6.58 -9.15 -10.72
CA TRP A 48 -5.14 -9.34 -10.67
C TRP A 48 -4.63 -10.25 -11.78
N THR A 49 -3.36 -10.04 -12.09
CA THR A 49 -2.52 -10.90 -12.91
C THR A 49 -1.36 -11.38 -12.04
N LYS A 50 -0.38 -12.07 -12.63
CA LYS A 50 0.83 -12.46 -11.90
C LYS A 50 1.68 -11.24 -11.50
N ASP A 51 1.67 -10.17 -12.31
CA ASP A 51 2.59 -9.04 -12.20
C ASP A 51 1.92 -7.71 -11.84
N ALA A 52 0.60 -7.59 -12.03
CA ALA A 52 -0.16 -6.39 -11.70
C ALA A 52 -1.49 -6.70 -11.00
N VAL A 53 -1.95 -5.75 -10.19
CA VAL A 53 -3.24 -5.79 -9.48
C VAL A 53 -4.03 -4.54 -9.81
N GLU A 54 -5.30 -4.71 -10.14
CA GLU A 54 -6.27 -3.64 -10.26
C GLU A 54 -6.80 -3.30 -8.88
N ILE A 55 -6.63 -2.05 -8.49
CA ILE A 55 -7.09 -1.53 -7.21
C ILE A 55 -8.13 -0.43 -7.42
N SER A 56 -9.15 -0.44 -6.58
CA SER A 56 -10.08 0.66 -6.37
C SER A 56 -9.69 1.38 -5.09
N TRP A 57 -9.38 2.66 -5.16
CA TRP A 57 -8.82 3.43 -4.05
C TRP A 57 -9.25 4.90 -4.15
N GLU A 58 -9.14 5.61 -3.03
CA GLU A 58 -9.48 7.04 -2.97
C GLU A 58 -8.22 7.84 -2.57
N PRO A 59 -7.82 8.87 -3.33
CA PRO A 59 -6.57 9.59 -3.06
C PRO A 59 -6.61 10.43 -1.78
N GLU A 60 -7.78 10.96 -1.45
CA GLU A 60 -8.09 11.71 -0.24
C GLU A 60 -9.57 11.48 0.08
N ILE A 61 -9.93 11.37 1.36
CA ILE A 61 -11.33 11.10 1.76
C ILE A 61 -12.27 12.11 1.10
N GLY A 62 -13.23 11.62 0.31
CA GLY A 62 -14.21 12.44 -0.41
C GLY A 62 -13.76 12.97 -1.78
N ALA A 63 -12.57 12.60 -2.26
CA ALA A 63 -12.08 12.95 -3.61
C ALA A 63 -12.65 12.05 -4.72
N GLY A 64 -13.33 10.96 -4.37
CA GLY A 64 -13.95 10.01 -5.28
C GLY A 64 -13.07 8.79 -5.57
N LEU A 65 -13.74 7.64 -5.78
CA LEU A 65 -13.09 6.38 -6.10
C LEU A 65 -12.38 6.44 -7.45
N ARG A 66 -11.18 5.88 -7.49
CA ARG A 66 -10.35 5.72 -8.68
C ARG A 66 -9.94 4.28 -8.85
N THR A 67 -9.79 3.85 -10.09
CA THR A 67 -9.34 2.51 -10.43
C THR A 67 -8.05 2.58 -11.22
N ASP A 68 -7.04 1.86 -10.74
CA ASP A 68 -5.71 1.84 -11.37
C ASP A 68 -5.08 0.45 -11.27
N TRP A 69 -4.28 0.10 -12.28
CA TRP A 69 -3.42 -1.09 -12.25
C TRP A 69 -2.05 -0.72 -11.70
N ILE A 70 -1.62 -1.41 -10.64
CA ILE A 70 -0.29 -1.23 -10.03
C ILE A 70 0.47 -2.54 -9.98
N ALA A 71 1.79 -2.48 -9.78
CA ALA A 71 2.61 -3.68 -9.68
C ALA A 71 2.18 -4.52 -8.48
N ALA A 72 2.12 -5.84 -8.64
CA ALA A 72 1.77 -6.76 -7.55
C ALA A 72 2.73 -6.66 -6.36
N THR A 73 3.99 -6.25 -6.59
CA THR A 73 4.98 -5.99 -5.53
C THR A 73 4.68 -4.76 -4.69
N ASP A 74 3.87 -3.83 -5.20
CA ASP A 74 3.46 -2.61 -4.52
C ASP A 74 2.10 -2.81 -3.80
N VAL A 75 1.62 -4.06 -3.66
CA VAL A 75 0.35 -4.41 -3.00
C VAL A 75 0.61 -5.43 -1.89
N THR A 76 0.09 -5.16 -0.70
CA THR A 76 0.11 -6.09 0.43
C THR A 76 -1.30 -6.38 0.91
N ARG A 77 -1.54 -7.57 1.45
CA ARG A 77 -2.81 -7.89 2.12
C ARG A 77 -2.86 -7.17 3.46
N GLU A 78 -4.03 -6.66 3.82
CA GLU A 78 -4.23 -5.93 5.08
C GLU A 78 -3.89 -6.78 6.32
N ILE A 79 -3.99 -8.11 6.20
CA ILE A 79 -3.65 -9.08 7.26
C ILE A 79 -2.14 -9.06 7.60
N ASP A 80 -1.28 -8.64 6.68
CA ASP A 80 0.18 -8.65 6.82
C ASP A 80 0.77 -7.31 7.29
N LEU A 81 -0.06 -6.31 7.58
CA LEU A 81 0.44 -5.06 8.14
C LEU A 81 0.54 -5.18 9.66
N PRO A 82 1.75 -5.16 10.27
CA PRO A 82 1.83 -4.66 11.63
C PRO A 82 1.28 -3.24 11.57
N THR A 83 0.17 -3.02 12.25
CA THR A 83 -0.50 -1.76 12.51
C THR A 83 0.46 -0.57 12.39
N LEU A 84 0.50 0.10 11.23
CA LEU A 84 1.16 1.41 11.06
C LEU A 84 0.24 2.51 11.59
N ALA A 85 -0.40 2.24 12.72
CA ALA A 85 -1.12 3.17 13.55
C ALA A 85 -0.61 2.92 14.97
N ASP A 86 0.55 3.50 15.26
CA ASP A 86 0.78 4.22 16.51
C ASP A 86 2.18 4.83 16.44
N ASP A 87 2.28 6.04 16.95
CA ASP A 87 3.52 6.70 17.29
C ASP A 87 4.48 5.73 17.95
N VAL A 88 5.54 5.32 17.25
CA VAL A 88 6.71 4.76 17.92
C VAL A 88 7.43 5.93 18.58
N VAL A 89 6.88 6.42 19.69
CA VAL A 89 7.69 7.01 20.74
C VAL A 89 8.58 5.87 21.22
N LEU A 90 9.78 5.81 20.67
CA LEU A 90 10.87 5.01 21.22
C LEU A 90 10.94 5.34 22.72
N PRO A 91 10.69 4.39 23.64
CA PRO A 91 11.04 4.62 25.01
C PRO A 91 12.57 4.83 25.05
N PRO A 92 13.10 5.79 25.83
CA PRO A 92 14.53 5.90 26.01
C PRO A 92 14.99 4.60 26.68
N HIS A 93 15.57 3.70 25.89
CA HIS A 93 16.11 2.46 26.41
C HIS A 93 17.20 2.81 27.42
N THR A 94 16.89 2.56 28.69
CA THR A 94 17.81 2.37 29.80
C THR A 94 18.92 1.45 29.32
N VAL A 95 20.12 1.98 29.10
CA VAL A 95 21.33 1.17 28.89
C VAL A 95 21.74 0.62 30.25
N SER A 96 21.14 -0.51 30.65
CA SER A 96 21.67 -1.35 31.72
C SER A 96 22.40 -2.54 31.09
N GLY A 97 23.70 -2.64 31.37
CA GLY A 97 24.49 -3.77 30.87
C GLY A 97 26.00 -3.52 30.80
N GLN A 98 26.62 -3.43 31.98
CA GLN A 98 27.81 -4.21 32.31
C GLN A 98 28.91 -4.33 31.22
N LYS A 99 29.95 -3.49 31.31
CA LYS A 99 31.30 -3.87 30.86
C LYS A 99 32.13 -4.21 32.09
N GLY A 100 32.35 -5.50 32.29
CA GLY A 100 33.53 -5.99 33.01
C GLY A 100 34.79 -5.86 32.14
N ARG A 101 35.96 -5.99 32.82
CA ARG A 101 37.36 -5.76 32.40
C ARG A 101 37.81 -4.29 32.49
N TRP A 102 38.81 -3.89 33.29
CA TRP A 102 39.88 -4.58 34.03
C TRP A 102 40.00 -4.03 35.45
#